data_AF-A0A812UGE5-F1
#
_entry.id   AF-A0A812UGE5-F1
#
_cell.length_a   1.000
_cell.length_b   1.000
_cell.length_c   1.000
_cell.angle_alpha   90.00
_cell.angle_beta   90.00
_cell.angle_gamma   90.00
#
_symmetry.space_group_name_H-M   'P 1'
#
loop_
_entity.id
_entity.type
_entity.pdbx_description
1 polymer ?
#
loop_
_entity_poly.entity_id
_entity_poly.type
_entity_poly.pdbx_seq_one_letter_code
_entity_poly.pdbx_strand_id
1 'polypeptide(L)'
;MAAAVFIVSGAGGVGASVNGVYSCVGTLNGKSKYQLQDGRAILYYHDFWKINYRDDESGWYYSHPDEKSESPPLGEWTTEGYFLGNAEPAPTVAVELMTQELWVSGAGGVGCTVNGLYTLTESLNGRPKYQQVNGRAIMYFNEHWKLNYRDDVSGWYYQHPDASSETPPNGYWTTEGYFFDDADPPPVVACTTFEDASQQDTVLRCARLSVRVRRGPDWCWNQQDGGAGHFGVTIERLSATPGWVGVLWDTGDENNYRVGHDDSYDLVLVTSFRVAGAGGVGEFMNGDYVQFDTFNDRPRYRLHGGDAILFFEDNWKLGSRHEVGWYYWHPNAASKTPPTGPWSMASFFSNPENDMSPAPSVSEIHEVIEASGGEVRQGKSSDTIDNMLCGHDEEWENPEEAQKSKCSVCLCVARDALSHGCGELFCEACWMRCQAEDEKCPVCRQDGSANVAPAYANRRAILNLMMLCPNKCGQSFSLREKDSHLSECAPRTAQQHAPVICELCGDMVPADGLARHMESNPGKHMAALLMEVGRLRSEVVELKSRLAQHAGA
;
A
#
# COMPACT_ATOMS: atom_id res chain seq x y z
N MET A 1 -3.64 3.46 23.29
CA MET A 1 -2.17 3.55 23.50
C MET A 1 -1.49 2.87 22.34
N ALA A 2 -0.42 3.45 21.77
CA ALA A 2 0.42 2.76 20.80
C ALA A 2 0.88 1.43 21.41
N ALA A 3 0.72 0.31 20.69
CA ALA A 3 1.26 -0.96 21.15
C ALA A 3 2.78 -0.85 21.07
N ALA A 4 3.45 -0.69 22.22
CA ALA A 4 4.90 -0.73 22.27
C ALA A 4 5.37 -2.13 21.85
N VAL A 5 6.23 -2.18 20.83
CA VAL A 5 6.84 -3.41 20.34
C VAL A 5 8.31 -3.40 20.74
N PHE A 6 8.79 -4.53 21.26
CA PHE A 6 10.16 -4.66 21.73
C PHE A 6 11.01 -5.40 20.70
N ILE A 7 12.19 -4.87 20.39
CA ILE A 7 13.16 -5.55 19.53
C ILE A 7 14.22 -6.15 20.43
N VAL A 8 14.39 -7.46 20.35
CA VAL A 8 15.51 -8.18 20.97
C VAL A 8 16.54 -8.45 19.88
N SER A 9 17.78 -8.02 20.09
CA SER A 9 18.86 -8.20 19.10
C SER A 9 20.17 -8.56 19.79
N GLY A 10 21.11 -9.15 19.04
CA GLY A 10 22.45 -9.45 19.56
C GLY A 10 22.55 -10.70 20.44
N ALA A 11 21.47 -11.44 20.70
CA ALA A 11 21.56 -12.74 21.40
C ALA A 11 22.35 -13.75 20.55
N GLY A 12 23.30 -14.45 21.17
CA GLY A 12 24.14 -15.44 20.52
C GLY A 12 23.99 -16.86 21.05
N GLY A 13 24.77 -17.78 20.46
CA GLY A 13 24.77 -19.19 20.85
C GLY A 13 23.40 -19.85 20.68
N VAL A 14 22.97 -20.65 21.66
CA VAL A 14 21.65 -21.30 21.64
C VAL A 14 20.48 -20.32 21.77
N GLY A 15 20.74 -19.11 22.29
CA GLY A 15 19.73 -18.09 22.45
C GLY A 15 19.56 -17.19 21.23
N ALA A 16 20.30 -17.41 20.13
CA ALA A 16 20.10 -16.65 18.88
C ALA A 16 18.66 -16.70 18.34
N SER A 17 17.91 -17.75 18.71
CA SER A 17 16.49 -17.93 18.38
C SER A 17 15.52 -16.94 19.06
N VAL A 18 16.00 -16.12 20.00
CA VAL A 18 15.18 -15.09 20.66
C VAL A 18 15.31 -13.71 20.01
N ASN A 19 16.17 -13.55 19.01
CA ASN A 19 16.27 -12.27 18.30
C ASN A 19 15.03 -12.03 17.44
N GLY A 20 14.51 -10.80 17.48
CA GLY A 20 13.41 -10.35 16.63
C GLY A 20 12.43 -9.45 17.38
N VAL A 21 11.22 -9.36 16.81
CA VAL A 21 10.20 -8.37 17.17
C VAL A 21 9.13 -9.00 18.08
N TYR A 22 8.90 -8.38 19.23
CA TYR A 22 8.00 -8.87 20.28
C TYR A 22 6.78 -7.99 20.45
N SER A 23 5.59 -8.58 20.30
CA SER A 23 4.31 -7.92 20.48
C SER A 23 3.62 -8.37 21.77
N CYS A 24 2.80 -7.50 22.36
CA CYS A 24 2.06 -7.84 23.59
C CYS A 24 1.00 -8.89 23.28
N VAL A 25 1.06 -10.03 23.96
CA VAL A 25 0.11 -11.15 23.79
C VAL A 25 -0.80 -11.36 24.99
N GLY A 26 -0.58 -10.62 26.08
CA GLY A 26 -1.43 -10.71 27.26
C GLY A 26 -0.78 -10.12 28.50
N THR A 27 -1.24 -10.57 29.67
CA THR A 27 -0.72 -10.17 30.98
C THR A 27 -0.30 -11.42 31.75
N LEU A 28 0.88 -11.38 32.38
CA LEU A 28 1.42 -12.41 33.26
C LEU A 28 1.97 -11.76 34.52
N ASN A 29 1.63 -12.30 35.70
CA ASN A 29 2.08 -11.79 37.00
C ASN A 29 1.85 -10.28 37.20
N GLY A 30 0.75 -9.76 36.65
CA GLY A 30 0.38 -8.34 36.75
C GLY A 30 1.11 -7.39 35.79
N LYS A 31 1.98 -7.90 34.91
CA LYS A 31 2.65 -7.10 33.86
C LYS A 31 2.39 -7.68 32.47
N SER A 32 2.62 -6.89 31.43
CA SER A 32 2.43 -7.35 30.05
C SER A 32 3.41 -8.47 29.68
N LYS A 33 2.89 -9.50 29.00
CA LYS A 33 3.65 -10.61 28.41
C LYS A 33 3.76 -10.37 26.91
N TYR A 34 4.95 -10.58 26.36
CA TYR A 34 5.24 -10.37 24.95
C TYR A 34 5.74 -11.65 24.29
N GLN A 35 5.42 -11.84 23.01
CA GLN A 35 5.82 -12.99 22.21
C GLN A 35 6.45 -12.54 20.90
N LEU A 36 7.47 -13.28 20.46
CA LEU A 36 8.13 -13.09 19.17
C LEU A 36 7.14 -13.36 18.02
N GLN A 37 6.99 -12.42 17.08
CA GLN A 37 5.93 -12.44 16.05
C GLN A 37 5.92 -13.69 15.15
N ASP A 38 7.08 -14.27 14.85
CA ASP A 38 7.20 -15.51 14.04
C ASP A 38 7.85 -16.66 14.83
N GLY A 39 7.71 -16.64 16.15
CA GLY A 39 8.42 -17.59 17.00
C GLY A 39 7.70 -17.95 18.27
N ARG A 40 8.34 -18.84 19.03
CA ARG A 40 7.82 -19.28 20.33
C ARG A 40 8.47 -18.55 21.49
N ALA A 41 9.45 -17.71 21.24
CA ALA A 41 10.16 -17.02 22.30
C ALA A 41 9.24 -16.00 22.99
N ILE A 42 9.40 -15.88 24.30
CA ILE A 42 8.59 -14.98 25.14
C ILE A 42 9.48 -14.06 25.95
N LEU A 43 8.97 -12.85 26.18
CA LEU A 43 9.52 -11.82 27.06
C LEU A 43 8.47 -11.54 28.13
N TYR A 44 8.82 -11.81 29.38
CA TYR A 44 7.84 -11.88 30.45
C TYR A 44 8.41 -11.47 31.80
N TYR A 45 7.51 -11.20 32.74
CA TYR A 45 7.86 -10.84 34.10
C TYR A 45 7.52 -11.95 35.09
N HIS A 46 8.51 -12.34 35.89
CA HIS A 46 8.32 -13.20 37.06
C HIS A 46 9.42 -12.86 38.07
N ASP A 47 9.10 -12.04 39.07
CA ASP A 47 10.02 -11.36 40.01
C ASP A 47 10.97 -10.34 39.36
N PHE A 48 11.52 -10.67 38.18
CA PHE A 48 12.26 -9.80 37.28
C PHE A 48 11.91 -10.14 35.83
N TRP A 49 12.39 -9.30 34.90
CA TRP A 49 12.17 -9.48 33.47
C TRP A 49 13.07 -10.57 32.89
N LYS A 50 12.47 -11.43 32.06
CA LYS A 50 13.05 -12.67 31.54
C LYS A 50 12.73 -12.85 30.06
N ILE A 51 13.66 -13.47 29.32
CA ILE A 51 13.45 -13.94 27.95
C ILE A 51 13.71 -15.45 27.90
N ASN A 52 12.77 -16.17 27.31
CA ASN A 52 12.91 -17.59 27.02
C ASN A 52 12.65 -17.87 25.53
N TYR A 53 13.26 -18.92 24.98
CA TYR A 53 13.19 -19.28 23.55
C TYR A 53 11.89 -20.00 23.16
N ARG A 54 11.11 -20.42 24.16
CA ARG A 54 9.78 -21.03 24.00
C ARG A 54 8.83 -20.43 25.02
N ASP A 55 7.55 -20.56 24.74
CA ASP A 55 6.46 -20.16 25.61
C ASP A 55 6.36 -21.13 26.81
N ASP A 56 7.38 -21.06 27.65
CA ASP A 56 7.60 -21.85 28.84
C ASP A 56 8.10 -20.90 29.93
N GLU A 57 7.30 -20.74 30.98
CA GLU A 57 7.57 -19.79 32.06
C GLU A 57 8.48 -20.40 33.13
N SER A 58 8.80 -21.70 33.03
CA SER A 58 9.56 -22.45 34.04
C SER A 58 11.08 -22.18 34.02
N GLY A 59 11.59 -21.48 33.01
CA GLY A 59 13.00 -21.13 32.89
C GLY A 59 13.25 -19.97 31.92
N TRP A 60 14.48 -19.47 31.88
CA TRP A 60 14.87 -18.37 31.00
C TRP A 60 16.31 -18.54 30.51
N TYR A 61 16.63 -17.91 29.38
CA TYR A 61 17.99 -17.83 28.85
C TYR A 61 18.63 -16.50 29.25
N TYR A 62 17.81 -15.44 29.24
CA TYR A 62 18.26 -14.09 29.56
C TYR A 62 17.37 -13.45 30.61
N SER A 63 17.97 -12.61 31.44
CA SER A 63 17.29 -11.85 32.47
C SER A 63 17.87 -10.45 32.58
N HIS A 64 17.05 -9.53 33.10
CA HIS A 64 17.49 -8.19 33.44
C HIS A 64 17.42 -7.99 34.95
N PRO A 65 18.47 -7.42 35.60
CA PRO A 65 18.54 -7.29 37.06
C PRO A 65 17.57 -6.26 37.66
N ASP A 66 16.72 -5.63 36.84
CA ASP A 66 15.74 -4.64 37.31
C ASP A 66 14.38 -5.31 37.58
N GLU A 67 14.14 -5.59 38.86
CA GLU A 67 12.94 -6.23 39.38
C GLU A 67 11.70 -5.32 39.39
N LYS A 68 11.80 -4.02 39.09
CA LYS A 68 10.71 -3.06 39.44
C LYS A 68 10.06 -2.35 38.27
N SER A 69 10.57 -2.44 37.05
CA SER A 69 10.03 -1.69 35.92
C SER A 69 8.64 -2.20 35.48
N GLU A 70 7.73 -1.29 35.13
CA GLU A 70 6.39 -1.62 34.61
C GLU A 70 6.40 -2.22 33.20
N SER A 71 7.49 -2.03 32.47
CA SER A 71 7.72 -2.55 31.11
C SER A 71 9.10 -3.18 31.00
N PRO A 72 9.36 -4.04 29.98
CA PRO A 72 10.67 -4.60 29.74
C PRO A 72 11.78 -3.53 29.72
N PRO A 73 12.87 -3.72 30.51
CA PRO A 73 14.01 -2.82 30.51
C PRO A 73 14.69 -2.76 29.14
N LEU A 74 15.05 -1.54 28.73
CA LEU A 74 15.79 -1.28 27.51
C LEU A 74 17.30 -1.33 27.77
N GLY A 75 18.07 -1.66 26.74
CA GLY A 75 19.52 -1.80 26.80
C GLY A 75 19.97 -3.24 26.95
N GLU A 76 21.18 -3.42 27.50
CA GLU A 76 21.85 -4.72 27.60
C GLU A 76 21.20 -5.63 28.65
N TRP A 77 21.00 -6.89 28.28
CA TRP A 77 20.53 -7.94 29.18
C TRP A 77 21.68 -8.88 29.56
N THR A 78 21.41 -9.83 30.45
CA THR A 78 22.42 -10.76 30.96
C THR A 78 21.95 -12.21 30.84
N THR A 79 22.87 -13.17 30.98
CA THR A 79 22.58 -14.60 31.13
C THR A 79 22.40 -15.01 32.60
N GLU A 80 22.19 -14.06 33.52
CA GLU A 80 22.11 -14.33 34.95
C GLU A 80 20.95 -15.29 35.28
N GLY A 81 21.25 -16.36 36.01
CA GLY A 81 20.33 -17.45 36.30
C GLY A 81 20.34 -18.61 35.28
N TYR A 82 21.07 -18.48 34.17
CA TYR A 82 21.28 -19.55 33.19
C TYR A 82 22.74 -20.04 33.18
N PHE A 83 22.96 -21.30 33.61
CA PHE A 83 24.31 -21.78 33.96
C PHE A 83 25.00 -22.64 32.89
N LEU A 84 24.41 -22.85 31.71
CA LEU A 84 24.98 -23.71 30.68
C LEU A 84 26.05 -23.01 29.81
N GLY A 85 26.18 -21.68 29.92
CA GLY A 85 27.26 -20.90 29.28
C GLY A 85 27.27 -20.91 27.74
N ASN A 86 26.24 -21.47 27.10
CA ASN A 86 26.11 -21.60 25.66
C ASN A 86 25.17 -20.56 25.02
N ALA A 87 24.69 -19.58 25.79
CA ALA A 87 23.74 -18.55 25.36
C ALA A 87 24.38 -17.16 25.15
N GLU A 88 25.71 -17.07 25.15
CA GLU A 88 26.42 -15.80 24.93
C GLU A 88 26.59 -15.45 23.44
N PRO A 89 26.66 -14.15 23.07
CA PRO A 89 26.41 -12.96 23.91
C PRO A 89 24.94 -12.78 24.34
N ALA A 90 24.73 -12.08 25.45
CA ALA A 90 23.41 -11.63 25.88
C ALA A 90 22.82 -10.56 24.93
N PRO A 91 21.47 -10.44 24.81
CA PRO A 91 20.84 -9.51 23.89
C PRO A 91 20.80 -8.06 24.41
N THR A 92 20.57 -7.15 23.48
CA THR A 92 20.09 -5.78 23.72
C THR A 92 18.58 -5.71 23.42
N VAL A 93 17.80 -5.13 24.31
CA VAL A 93 16.38 -4.84 24.11
C VAL A 93 16.17 -3.37 23.80
N ALA A 94 15.49 -3.06 22.70
CA ALA A 94 15.08 -1.72 22.33
C ALA A 94 13.55 -1.64 22.23
N VAL A 95 12.99 -0.44 22.41
CA VAL A 95 11.58 -0.17 22.09
C VAL A 95 11.54 0.48 20.71
N GLU A 96 10.70 -0.05 19.84
CA GLU A 96 10.24 0.68 18.67
C GLU A 96 8.84 1.18 19.00
N LEU A 97 8.68 2.50 19.15
CA LEU A 97 7.36 3.10 19.13
C LEU A 97 6.87 2.90 17.69
N MET A 98 5.95 1.95 17.46
CA MET A 98 5.24 1.91 16.19
C MET A 98 4.54 3.27 16.04
N THR A 99 5.08 4.13 15.19
CA THR A 99 4.35 5.29 14.69
C THR A 99 3.17 4.72 13.93
N GLN A 100 1.98 4.76 14.54
CA GLN A 100 0.75 4.45 13.84
C GLN A 100 0.62 5.48 12.72
N GLU A 101 1.00 5.08 11.53
CA GLU A 101 0.87 5.87 10.32
C GLU A 101 -0.60 5.78 9.87
N LEU A 102 -1.27 6.93 9.84
CA LEU A 102 -2.65 7.03 9.39
C LEU A 102 -2.66 7.57 7.98
N TRP A 103 -3.27 6.84 7.05
CA TRP A 103 -3.43 7.28 5.68
C TRP A 103 -4.88 7.70 5.44
N VAL A 104 -5.08 8.92 4.97
CA VAL A 104 -6.38 9.44 4.53
C VAL A 104 -6.41 9.42 3.02
N SER A 105 -7.47 8.88 2.43
CA SER A 105 -7.62 8.81 0.98
C SER A 105 -9.05 9.02 0.53
N GLY A 106 -9.24 9.43 -0.72
CA GLY A 106 -10.56 9.49 -1.35
C GLY A 106 -11.46 10.65 -0.90
N ALA A 107 -10.98 11.62 -0.12
CA ALA A 107 -11.67 12.88 0.08
C ALA A 107 -11.72 13.65 -1.24
N GLY A 108 -12.90 14.14 -1.64
CA GLY A 108 -13.08 14.89 -2.88
C GLY A 108 -13.49 16.34 -2.68
N GLY A 109 -13.73 17.04 -3.79
CA GLY A 109 -14.09 18.45 -3.82
C GLY A 109 -13.06 19.33 -3.11
N VAL A 110 -13.51 20.24 -2.24
CA VAL A 110 -12.62 21.12 -1.44
C VAL A 110 -11.80 20.34 -0.40
N GLY A 111 -12.27 19.16 -0.01
CA GLY A 111 -11.61 18.33 0.98
C GLY A 111 -10.50 17.44 0.41
N CYS A 112 -10.25 17.44 -0.90
CA CYS A 112 -9.13 16.67 -1.48
C CYS A 112 -7.76 16.99 -0.85
N THR A 113 -7.62 18.18 -0.25
CA THR A 113 -6.43 18.64 0.47
C THR A 113 -6.12 17.83 1.74
N VAL A 114 -7.09 17.08 2.28
CA VAL A 114 -6.88 16.26 3.48
C VAL A 114 -6.31 14.86 3.18
N ASN A 115 -6.23 14.46 1.91
CA ASN A 115 -5.66 13.17 1.53
C ASN A 115 -4.14 13.12 1.80
N GLY A 116 -3.64 11.97 2.22
CA GLY A 116 -2.21 11.73 2.48
C GLY A 116 -1.94 11.10 3.84
N LEU A 117 -0.66 11.01 4.18
CA LEU A 117 -0.19 10.41 5.42
C LEU A 117 -0.32 11.36 6.60
N TYR A 118 -0.59 10.83 7.80
CA TYR A 118 -0.74 11.55 9.05
C TYR A 118 0.13 10.90 10.11
N THR A 119 0.83 11.74 10.86
CA THR A 119 1.69 11.34 11.98
C THR A 119 1.15 11.87 13.29
N LEU A 120 1.32 11.09 14.36
CA LEU A 120 1.01 11.50 15.71
C LEU A 120 1.82 12.75 16.07
N THR A 121 1.17 13.77 16.61
CA THR A 121 1.83 15.03 17.01
C THR A 121 1.79 15.22 18.51
N GLU A 122 0.59 15.27 19.08
CA GLU A 122 0.37 15.54 20.49
C GLU A 122 -0.89 14.82 21.00
N SER A 123 -1.27 15.07 22.25
CA SER A 123 -2.54 14.62 22.83
C SER A 123 -3.48 15.80 22.97
N LEU A 124 -4.72 15.65 22.50
CA LEU A 124 -5.78 16.64 22.60
C LEU A 124 -7.05 15.97 23.17
N ASN A 125 -7.66 16.58 24.19
CA ASN A 125 -8.88 16.07 24.84
C ASN A 125 -8.75 14.61 25.35
N GLY A 126 -7.55 14.22 25.81
CA GLY A 126 -7.28 12.86 26.29
C GLY A 126 -7.17 11.80 25.19
N ARG A 127 -7.15 12.21 23.92
CA ARG A 127 -7.00 11.36 22.74
C ARG A 127 -5.82 11.83 21.87
N PRO A 128 -5.22 10.96 21.05
CA PRO A 128 -4.13 11.37 20.17
C PRO A 128 -4.61 12.35 19.07
N LYS A 129 -3.80 13.37 18.80
CA LYS A 129 -3.96 14.31 17.67
C LYS A 129 -2.92 13.98 16.60
N TYR A 130 -3.36 13.92 15.35
CA TYR A 130 -2.49 13.64 14.22
C TYR A 130 -2.48 14.84 13.27
N GLN A 131 -1.34 15.07 12.65
CA GLN A 131 -1.17 16.09 11.62
C GLN A 131 -0.71 15.43 10.34
N GLN A 132 -1.27 15.89 9.22
CA GLN A 132 -0.89 15.47 7.90
C GLN A 132 0.59 15.76 7.66
N VAL A 133 1.34 14.74 7.27
CA VAL A 133 2.72 14.83 6.84
C VAL A 133 2.75 15.77 5.63
N ASN A 134 3.57 16.82 5.72
CA ASN A 134 3.73 17.83 4.67
C ASN A 134 2.48 18.70 4.43
N GLY A 135 1.50 18.68 5.33
CA GLY A 135 0.25 19.41 5.20
C GLY A 135 -0.15 20.16 6.47
N ARG A 136 -1.28 20.86 6.40
CA ARG A 136 -1.87 21.55 7.56
C ARG A 136 -3.08 20.82 8.11
N ALA A 137 -3.56 19.79 7.43
CA ALA A 137 -4.74 19.07 7.88
C ALA A 137 -4.44 18.34 9.19
N ILE A 138 -5.46 18.26 10.05
CA ILE A 138 -5.38 17.61 11.36
C ILE A 138 -6.52 16.65 11.55
N MET A 139 -6.21 15.58 12.26
CA MET A 139 -7.18 14.61 12.76
C MET A 139 -7.17 14.66 14.28
N TYR A 140 -8.34 14.87 14.87
CA TYR A 140 -8.45 15.15 16.29
C TYR A 140 -9.78 14.67 16.86
N PHE A 141 -9.84 14.53 18.19
CA PHE A 141 -11.06 14.15 18.88
C PHE A 141 -11.70 15.35 19.58
N ASN A 142 -12.99 15.56 19.32
CA ASN A 142 -13.83 16.51 20.05
C ASN A 142 -15.28 16.04 20.00
N GLU A 143 -15.71 15.31 21.03
CA GLU A 143 -16.95 14.50 21.12
C GLU A 143 -17.02 13.34 20.11
N HIS A 144 -16.58 13.59 18.87
CA HIS A 144 -16.38 12.63 17.80
C HIS A 144 -14.97 12.79 17.21
N TRP A 145 -14.52 11.79 16.45
CA TRP A 145 -13.33 11.91 15.62
C TRP A 145 -13.61 12.84 14.43
N LYS A 146 -12.72 13.82 14.24
CA LYS A 146 -12.88 14.91 13.27
C LYS A 146 -11.62 15.08 12.43
N LEU A 147 -11.82 15.48 11.19
CA LEU A 147 -10.78 15.76 10.21
C LEU A 147 -11.01 17.14 9.62
N ASN A 148 -9.99 17.98 9.68
CA ASN A 148 -10.03 19.34 9.16
C ASN A 148 -8.81 19.60 8.27
N TYR A 149 -8.95 20.50 7.29
CA TYR A 149 -7.92 20.80 6.29
C TYR A 149 -6.80 21.72 6.80
N ARG A 150 -6.97 22.30 7.99
CA ARG A 150 -5.97 23.14 8.69
C ARG A 150 -5.97 22.81 10.16
N ASP A 151 -4.87 23.13 10.85
CA ASP A 151 -4.68 23.00 12.29
C ASP A 151 -5.56 23.99 13.07
N ASP A 152 -6.87 23.75 12.98
CA ASP A 152 -7.94 24.50 13.60
C ASP A 152 -8.97 23.49 14.11
N VAL A 153 -9.13 23.45 15.42
CA VAL A 153 -10.02 22.49 16.10
C VAL A 153 -11.46 23.01 16.22
N SER A 154 -11.74 24.24 15.76
CA SER A 154 -13.05 24.89 15.84
C SER A 154 -14.04 24.46 14.77
N GLY A 155 -13.58 23.81 13.70
CA GLY A 155 -14.40 23.31 12.59
C GLY A 155 -13.85 22.01 12.02
N TRP A 156 -14.65 21.32 11.20
CA TRP A 156 -14.26 20.07 10.54
C TRP A 156 -14.91 19.97 9.16
N TYR A 157 -14.26 19.24 8.25
CA TYR A 157 -14.86 18.82 6.98
C TYR A 157 -15.51 17.45 7.12
N TYR A 158 -14.88 16.56 7.90
CA TYR A 158 -15.34 15.20 8.05
C TYR A 158 -15.38 14.79 9.52
N GLN A 159 -16.35 13.95 9.87
CA GLN A 159 -16.43 13.29 11.17
C GLN A 159 -16.67 11.80 11.02
N HIS A 160 -16.35 11.05 12.07
CA HIS A 160 -16.73 9.65 12.18
C HIS A 160 -17.86 9.48 13.22
N PRO A 161 -18.89 8.67 12.95
CA PRO A 161 -20.04 8.53 13.85
C PRO A 161 -19.68 7.87 15.20
N ASP A 162 -18.62 7.06 15.24
CA ASP A 162 -18.13 6.46 16.49
C ASP A 162 -17.40 7.50 17.38
N ALA A 163 -18.04 7.84 18.50
CA ALA A 163 -17.53 8.71 19.55
C ALA A 163 -16.71 7.96 20.63
N SER A 164 -16.80 6.63 20.67
CA SER A 164 -16.25 5.83 21.77
C SER A 164 -14.80 5.41 21.56
N SER A 165 -14.36 5.33 20.30
CA SER A 165 -13.02 4.86 19.94
C SER A 165 -11.89 5.69 20.54
N GLU A 166 -10.86 5.00 21.04
CA GLU A 166 -9.65 5.61 21.61
C GLU A 166 -8.65 6.11 20.57
N THR A 167 -8.76 5.62 19.35
CA THR A 167 -7.90 5.96 18.21
C THR A 167 -8.77 6.27 16.99
N PRO A 168 -8.25 6.97 15.97
CA PRO A 168 -9.03 7.25 14.77
C PRO A 168 -9.63 5.98 14.15
N PRO A 169 -10.95 5.92 13.92
CA PRO A 169 -11.60 4.76 13.34
C PRO A 169 -11.18 4.53 11.88
N ASN A 170 -10.85 3.29 11.56
CA ASN A 170 -10.59 2.85 10.19
C ASN A 170 -11.88 2.78 9.38
N GLY A 171 -11.78 3.05 8.08
CA GLY A 171 -12.87 2.93 7.13
C GLY A 171 -13.43 4.29 6.70
N TYR A 172 -14.69 4.28 6.27
CA TYR A 172 -15.35 5.45 5.69
C TYR A 172 -15.74 6.46 6.77
N TRP A 173 -15.41 7.71 6.51
CA TRP A 173 -15.86 8.85 7.30
C TRP A 173 -17.04 9.51 6.61
N THR A 174 -17.66 10.50 7.24
CA THR A 174 -18.83 11.20 6.72
C THR A 174 -18.60 12.71 6.70
N THR A 175 -19.39 13.44 5.91
CA THR A 175 -19.49 14.91 5.93
C THR A 175 -20.46 15.40 7.01
N GLU A 176 -20.86 14.54 7.95
CA GLU A 176 -21.88 14.89 8.94
C GLU A 176 -21.43 16.07 9.81
N GLY A 177 -22.31 17.06 9.95
CA GLY A 177 -22.02 18.31 10.67
C GLY A 177 -21.28 19.37 9.84
N TYR A 178 -20.85 19.06 8.61
CA TYR A 178 -20.40 20.05 7.63
C TYR A 178 -21.57 20.45 6.72
N PHE A 179 -21.81 21.76 6.58
CA PHE A 179 -23.04 22.28 5.95
C PHE A 179 -22.95 22.53 4.44
N PHE A 180 -21.77 22.34 3.83
CA PHE A 180 -21.55 22.58 2.41
C PHE A 180 -21.34 21.25 1.68
N ASP A 181 -21.98 21.10 0.51
CA ASP A 181 -21.92 19.89 -0.31
C ASP A 181 -20.68 19.86 -1.23
N ASP A 182 -19.66 20.67 -0.92
CA ASP A 182 -18.44 20.82 -1.72
C ASP A 182 -17.30 19.94 -1.23
N ALA A 183 -17.44 19.22 -0.11
CA ALA A 183 -16.45 18.32 0.46
C ALA A 183 -16.68 16.84 0.08
N ASP A 184 -17.64 16.54 -0.80
CA ASP A 184 -17.90 15.18 -1.26
C ASP A 184 -16.94 14.72 -2.36
N PRO A 185 -16.63 13.41 -2.42
CA PRO A 185 -16.93 12.36 -1.44
C PRO A 185 -16.16 12.44 -0.11
N PRO A 186 -16.67 11.84 0.99
CA PRO A 186 -15.94 11.74 2.24
C PRO A 186 -14.79 10.71 2.18
N PRO A 187 -13.75 10.87 3.02
CA PRO A 187 -12.55 10.04 2.97
C PRO A 187 -12.71 8.64 3.54
N VAL A 188 -11.75 7.79 3.19
CA VAL A 188 -11.41 6.56 3.89
C VAL A 188 -10.13 6.80 4.71
N VAL A 189 -10.18 6.45 5.98
CA VAL A 189 -9.01 6.47 6.87
C VAL A 189 -8.54 5.04 7.08
N ALA A 190 -7.25 4.79 6.85
CA ALA A 190 -6.61 3.51 7.07
C ALA A 190 -5.43 3.68 8.02
N CYS A 191 -5.40 2.87 9.08
CA CYS A 191 -4.23 2.71 9.93
C CYS A 191 -3.32 1.64 9.34
N THR A 192 -2.14 2.03 8.87
CA THR A 192 -1.14 1.12 8.34
C THR A 192 -0.18 0.72 9.46
N THR A 193 -0.21 -0.56 9.84
CA THR A 193 0.95 -1.20 10.48
C THR A 193 1.88 -1.70 9.37
N PHE A 194 3.19 -1.76 9.61
CA PHE A 194 4.24 -2.06 8.60
C PHE A 194 4.10 -3.38 7.79
N GLU A 195 3.04 -4.16 8.00
CA GLU A 195 2.65 -5.30 7.16
C GLU A 195 1.79 -4.90 5.93
N ASP A 196 1.25 -3.67 5.86
CA ASP A 196 0.23 -3.26 4.87
C ASP A 196 0.79 -2.40 3.71
N ALA A 197 2.08 -2.54 3.40
CA ALA A 197 2.72 -1.90 2.23
C ALA A 197 2.16 -2.41 0.88
N SER A 198 1.35 -3.47 0.89
CA SER A 198 0.67 -4.03 -0.28
C SER A 198 -0.33 -3.05 -0.94
N GLN A 199 -0.81 -2.02 -0.22
CA GLN A 199 -1.71 -1.03 -0.81
C GLN A 199 -1.01 -0.05 -1.77
N GLN A 200 0.30 0.22 -1.59
CA GLN A 200 1.08 1.06 -2.51
C GLN A 200 1.34 0.38 -3.88
N ASP A 201 1.26 -0.95 -3.94
CA ASP A 201 1.39 -1.75 -5.17
C ASP A 201 0.08 -1.84 -5.97
N THR A 202 -1.06 -1.46 -5.38
CA THR A 202 -2.34 -1.42 -6.10
C THR A 202 -2.60 -0.08 -6.80
N VAL A 203 -1.83 0.97 -6.49
CA VAL A 203 -1.94 2.27 -7.16
C VAL A 203 -1.61 2.11 -8.64
N LEU A 204 -2.50 2.59 -9.50
CA LEU A 204 -2.26 2.52 -10.94
C LEU A 204 -1.28 3.63 -11.34
N ARG A 205 0.01 3.25 -11.44
CA ARG A 205 1.14 4.16 -11.69
C ARG A 205 1.44 4.42 -13.16
N CYS A 206 0.72 3.76 -14.06
CA CYS A 206 0.87 3.93 -15.49
C CYS A 206 -0.45 3.62 -16.20
N ALA A 207 -0.60 4.11 -17.43
CA ALA A 207 -1.82 3.93 -18.23
C ALA A 207 -1.93 2.48 -18.74
N ARG A 208 -2.33 1.56 -17.86
CA ARG A 208 -2.70 0.19 -18.23
C ARG A 208 -4.13 0.20 -18.75
N LEU A 209 -4.38 -0.47 -19.87
CA LEU A 209 -5.71 -0.60 -20.48
C LEU A 209 -6.37 -1.92 -20.10
N SER A 210 -7.70 -1.94 -20.12
CA SER A 210 -8.54 -3.09 -19.81
C SER A 210 -8.37 -3.66 -18.38
N VAL A 211 -7.96 -2.84 -17.41
CA VAL A 211 -7.86 -3.23 -16.00
C VAL A 211 -9.02 -2.68 -15.18
N ARG A 212 -9.43 -3.43 -14.15
CA ARG A 212 -10.49 -3.03 -13.20
C ARG A 212 -9.93 -2.06 -12.18
N VAL A 213 -10.59 -0.91 -12.04
CA VAL A 213 -10.14 0.18 -11.18
C VAL A 213 -11.26 0.70 -10.30
N ARG A 214 -10.86 1.34 -9.21
CA ARG A 214 -11.69 2.22 -8.38
C ARG A 214 -10.93 3.50 -8.09
N ARG A 215 -11.61 4.51 -7.53
CA ARG A 215 -10.96 5.73 -7.03
C ARG A 215 -9.77 5.42 -6.11
N GLY A 216 -8.68 6.13 -6.35
CA GLY A 216 -7.38 6.02 -5.69
C GLY A 216 -7.07 7.17 -4.73
N PRO A 217 -5.83 7.25 -4.21
CA PRO A 217 -5.46 8.15 -3.13
C PRO A 217 -5.58 9.65 -3.48
N ASP A 218 -5.27 10.03 -4.72
CA ASP A 218 -5.22 11.44 -5.13
C ASP A 218 -6.51 11.96 -5.77
N TRP A 219 -7.59 11.17 -5.69
CA TRP A 219 -8.87 11.47 -6.32
C TRP A 219 -9.39 12.87 -5.96
N CYS A 220 -9.62 13.70 -6.98
CA CYS A 220 -10.15 15.06 -6.80
C CYS A 220 -11.34 15.37 -7.73
N TRP A 221 -12.02 14.35 -8.24
CA TRP A 221 -12.97 14.47 -9.36
C TRP A 221 -14.44 14.31 -8.96
N ASN A 222 -14.79 14.68 -7.73
CA ASN A 222 -16.14 14.55 -7.16
C ASN A 222 -16.69 13.12 -7.34
N GLN A 223 -17.95 12.95 -7.73
CA GLN A 223 -18.61 11.65 -7.90
C GLN A 223 -18.71 11.23 -9.38
N GLN A 224 -17.73 11.57 -10.21
CA GLN A 224 -17.73 11.18 -11.64
C GLN A 224 -17.65 9.66 -11.87
N ASP A 225 -17.26 8.91 -10.86
CA ASP A 225 -17.29 7.45 -10.82
C ASP A 225 -18.64 6.86 -10.40
N GLY A 226 -19.65 7.70 -10.15
CA GLY A 226 -20.94 7.27 -9.63
C GLY A 226 -21.04 7.25 -8.10
N GLY A 227 -19.98 7.64 -7.39
CA GLY A 227 -19.94 7.65 -5.92
C GLY A 227 -19.02 6.56 -5.34
N ALA A 228 -18.85 6.59 -4.01
CA ALA A 228 -17.94 5.66 -3.33
C ALA A 228 -18.39 4.19 -3.49
N GLY A 229 -17.45 3.29 -3.79
CA GLY A 229 -17.72 1.86 -3.99
C GLY A 229 -18.08 1.45 -5.41
N HIS A 230 -18.11 2.40 -6.35
CA HIS A 230 -18.27 2.13 -7.77
C HIS A 230 -16.93 1.84 -8.45
N PHE A 231 -17.00 1.14 -9.58
CA PHE A 231 -15.85 0.61 -10.30
C PHE A 231 -15.89 1.02 -11.76
N GLY A 232 -14.72 1.01 -12.38
CA GLY A 232 -14.57 1.28 -13.80
C GLY A 232 -13.56 0.35 -14.44
N VAL A 233 -13.51 0.38 -15.76
CA VAL A 233 -12.50 -0.31 -16.57
C VAL A 233 -11.72 0.75 -17.32
N THR A 234 -10.38 0.67 -17.26
CA THR A 234 -9.54 1.57 -18.06
C THR A 234 -9.74 1.28 -19.55
N ILE A 235 -10.00 2.31 -20.35
CA ILE A 235 -10.28 2.22 -21.79
C ILE A 235 -9.28 3.03 -22.60
N GLU A 236 -9.16 2.70 -23.88
CA GLU A 236 -8.35 3.46 -24.82
C GLU A 236 -8.98 4.84 -25.06
N ARG A 237 -8.47 5.84 -24.35
CA ARG A 237 -8.84 7.24 -24.53
C ARG A 237 -7.58 8.10 -24.52
N LEU A 238 -7.22 8.63 -25.67
CA LEU A 238 -6.01 9.42 -25.83
C LEU A 238 -6.12 10.71 -25.01
N SER A 239 -5.15 10.92 -24.13
CA SER A 239 -4.87 12.22 -23.52
C SER A 239 -3.71 12.88 -24.25
N ALA A 240 -3.81 14.19 -24.50
CA ALA A 240 -2.70 14.95 -25.09
C ALA A 240 -1.49 15.05 -24.14
N THR A 241 -1.70 14.81 -22.85
CA THR A 241 -0.69 14.91 -21.80
C THR A 241 -0.36 13.52 -21.24
N PRO A 242 0.92 13.13 -21.12
CA PRO A 242 1.32 11.87 -20.48
C PRO A 242 0.84 11.76 -19.03
N GLY A 243 0.72 10.54 -18.50
CA GLY A 243 0.32 10.29 -17.11
C GLY A 243 -1.19 10.30 -16.86
N TRP A 244 -1.99 10.09 -17.91
CA TRP A 244 -3.45 10.00 -17.84
C TRP A 244 -3.96 8.72 -18.51
N VAL A 245 -5.06 8.17 -18.02
CA VAL A 245 -5.75 7.01 -18.61
C VAL A 245 -7.26 7.25 -18.65
N GLY A 246 -7.92 6.81 -19.72
CA GLY A 246 -9.38 6.80 -19.80
C GLY A 246 -9.98 5.69 -18.95
N VAL A 247 -11.14 5.95 -18.35
CA VAL A 247 -11.93 4.98 -17.61
C VAL A 247 -13.39 5.08 -18.06
N LEU A 248 -13.99 3.94 -18.37
CA LEU A 248 -15.43 3.74 -18.46
C LEU A 248 -15.91 3.22 -17.12
N TRP A 249 -16.69 4.04 -16.40
CA TRP A 249 -17.31 3.64 -15.15
C TRP A 249 -18.52 2.74 -15.41
N ASP A 250 -18.84 1.86 -14.47
CA ASP A 250 -20.00 0.97 -14.57
C ASP A 250 -21.33 1.73 -14.65
N THR A 251 -21.35 2.98 -14.18
CA THR A 251 -22.48 3.90 -14.33
C THR A 251 -22.69 4.37 -15.77
N GLY A 252 -21.74 4.10 -16.66
CA GLY A 252 -21.76 4.47 -18.07
C GLY A 252 -21.02 5.77 -18.40
N ASP A 253 -20.51 6.47 -17.39
CA ASP A 253 -19.72 7.70 -17.59
C ASP A 253 -18.28 7.38 -18.01
N GLU A 254 -17.71 8.21 -18.89
CA GLU A 254 -16.33 8.07 -19.37
C GLU A 254 -15.51 9.33 -19.13
N ASN A 255 -14.34 9.20 -18.49
CA ASN A 255 -13.41 10.31 -18.33
C ASN A 255 -11.95 9.87 -18.20
N ASN A 256 -11.02 10.83 -18.22
CA ASN A 256 -9.58 10.59 -18.03
C ASN A 256 -9.16 10.93 -16.59
N TYR A 257 -8.27 10.10 -16.03
CA TYR A 257 -7.77 10.21 -14.65
C TYR A 257 -6.25 10.08 -14.59
N ARG A 258 -5.62 10.70 -13.58
CA ARG A 258 -4.16 10.74 -13.43
C ARG A 258 -3.64 9.41 -12.90
N VAL A 259 -2.57 8.95 -13.52
CA VAL A 259 -1.81 7.74 -13.17
C VAL A 259 -0.33 8.07 -13.18
N GLY A 260 0.03 9.26 -12.66
CA GLY A 260 1.40 9.78 -12.64
C GLY A 260 1.57 11.21 -13.18
N HIS A 261 0.50 11.89 -13.63
CA HIS A 261 0.58 13.32 -13.98
C HIS A 261 0.63 14.18 -12.70
N ASP A 262 1.56 15.13 -12.64
CA ASP A 262 1.87 15.93 -11.44
C ASP A 262 2.06 15.07 -10.18
N ASP A 263 2.69 13.89 -10.34
CA ASP A 263 2.89 12.90 -9.28
C ASP A 263 1.60 12.49 -8.54
N SER A 264 0.46 12.56 -9.24
CA SER A 264 -0.86 12.21 -8.72
C SER A 264 -1.40 10.92 -9.35
N TYR A 265 -2.02 10.10 -8.52
CA TYR A 265 -2.56 8.78 -8.83
C TYR A 265 -4.02 8.67 -8.35
N ASP A 266 -4.93 8.94 -9.28
CA ASP A 266 -6.37 8.97 -9.04
C ASP A 266 -7.02 7.58 -9.01
N LEU A 267 -6.30 6.52 -9.39
CA LEU A 267 -6.86 5.18 -9.56
C LEU A 267 -6.05 4.12 -8.82
N VAL A 268 -6.75 3.12 -8.29
CA VAL A 268 -6.15 1.89 -7.75
C VAL A 268 -6.81 0.67 -8.40
N LEU A 269 -6.02 -0.38 -8.57
CA LEU A 269 -6.44 -1.69 -9.04
C LEU A 269 -7.35 -2.37 -8.01
N VAL A 270 -8.33 -3.11 -8.50
CA VAL A 270 -9.21 -3.94 -7.68
C VAL A 270 -8.72 -5.39 -7.71
N THR A 271 -8.45 -5.97 -6.55
CA THR A 271 -7.92 -7.34 -6.39
C THR A 271 -8.95 -8.42 -6.73
N SER A 272 -8.46 -9.60 -7.10
CA SER A 272 -9.26 -10.80 -7.42
C SER A 272 -8.93 -11.95 -6.47
N PHE A 273 -9.75 -13.00 -6.45
CA PHE A 273 -9.58 -14.15 -5.54
C PHE A 273 -9.49 -15.46 -6.33
N ARG A 274 -8.64 -16.39 -5.91
CA ARG A 274 -8.60 -17.74 -6.48
C ARG A 274 -9.22 -18.75 -5.51
N VAL A 275 -10.16 -19.53 -6.00
CA VAL A 275 -10.74 -20.69 -5.31
C VAL A 275 -10.10 -21.94 -5.90
N ALA A 276 -9.54 -22.80 -5.05
CA ALA A 276 -8.88 -24.04 -5.48
C ALA A 276 -9.18 -25.20 -4.53
N GLY A 277 -9.19 -26.42 -5.05
CA GLY A 277 -9.32 -27.64 -4.25
C GLY A 277 -10.75 -28.03 -3.90
N ALA A 278 -11.78 -27.43 -4.49
CA ALA A 278 -13.13 -28.00 -4.45
C ALA A 278 -13.15 -29.30 -5.27
N GLY A 279 -13.62 -30.39 -4.69
CA GLY A 279 -13.71 -31.69 -5.37
C GLY A 279 -15.12 -32.15 -5.70
N GLY A 280 -15.18 -33.26 -6.45
CA GLY A 280 -16.42 -33.87 -6.91
C GLY A 280 -17.25 -32.93 -7.79
N VAL A 281 -18.55 -32.80 -7.53
CA VAL A 281 -19.44 -31.94 -8.31
C VAL A 281 -19.11 -30.45 -8.11
N GLY A 282 -18.32 -30.08 -7.10
CA GLY A 282 -17.92 -28.70 -6.84
C GLY A 282 -16.71 -28.22 -7.65
N GLU A 283 -16.09 -29.10 -8.44
CA GLU A 283 -14.87 -28.80 -9.21
C GLU A 283 -15.03 -27.62 -10.17
N PHE A 284 -16.25 -27.40 -10.71
CA PHE A 284 -16.55 -26.26 -11.60
C PHE A 284 -16.48 -24.89 -10.90
N MET A 285 -16.37 -24.86 -9.57
CA MET A 285 -16.21 -23.63 -8.79
C MET A 285 -14.74 -23.27 -8.56
N ASN A 286 -13.79 -24.10 -9.00
CA ASN A 286 -12.38 -23.74 -8.95
C ASN A 286 -12.06 -22.72 -10.04
N GLY A 287 -11.21 -21.75 -9.72
CA GLY A 287 -10.71 -20.74 -10.65
C GLY A 287 -10.70 -19.34 -10.04
N ASP A 288 -10.61 -18.34 -10.90
CA ASP A 288 -10.38 -16.95 -10.52
C ASP A 288 -11.67 -16.15 -10.49
N TYR A 289 -11.83 -15.38 -9.43
CA TYR A 289 -13.03 -14.64 -9.08
C TYR A 289 -12.74 -13.15 -9.15
N VAL A 290 -13.45 -12.48 -10.05
CA VAL A 290 -13.33 -11.04 -10.27
C VAL A 290 -14.54 -10.35 -9.69
N GLN A 291 -14.32 -9.24 -8.99
CA GLN A 291 -15.42 -8.45 -8.44
C GLN A 291 -16.30 -7.93 -9.59
N PHE A 292 -17.60 -8.14 -9.47
CA PHE A 292 -18.57 -7.73 -10.49
C PHE A 292 -19.73 -6.90 -9.95
N ASP A 293 -19.97 -6.90 -8.62
CA ASP A 293 -21.08 -6.17 -8.01
C ASP A 293 -20.87 -5.98 -6.49
N THR A 294 -21.82 -5.33 -5.82
CA THR A 294 -21.93 -5.18 -4.36
C THR A 294 -23.30 -5.65 -3.88
N PHE A 295 -23.35 -6.36 -2.74
CA PHE A 295 -24.58 -6.87 -2.13
C PHE A 295 -24.43 -6.90 -0.60
N ASN A 296 -25.43 -6.41 0.15
CA ASN A 296 -25.36 -6.26 1.62
C ASN A 296 -24.10 -5.51 2.11
N ASP A 297 -23.76 -4.38 1.49
CA ASP A 297 -22.56 -3.57 1.80
C ASP A 297 -21.24 -4.36 1.75
N ARG A 298 -21.21 -5.42 0.93
CA ARG A 298 -20.05 -6.28 0.71
C ARG A 298 -19.86 -6.59 -0.78
N PRO A 299 -18.61 -6.74 -1.24
CA PRO A 299 -18.32 -7.03 -2.64
C PRO A 299 -18.76 -8.44 -3.04
N ARG A 300 -19.27 -8.60 -4.27
CA ARG A 300 -19.57 -9.89 -4.91
C ARG A 300 -18.60 -10.16 -6.05
N TYR A 301 -18.20 -11.42 -6.18
CA TYR A 301 -17.22 -11.87 -7.17
C TYR A 301 -17.80 -12.99 -8.03
N ARG A 302 -17.43 -13.03 -9.31
CA ARG A 302 -17.84 -14.08 -10.24
C ARG A 302 -16.63 -14.82 -10.75
N LEU A 303 -16.80 -16.12 -10.97
CA LEU A 303 -15.82 -16.95 -11.66
C LEU A 303 -15.62 -16.44 -13.09
N HIS A 304 -14.36 -16.20 -13.45
CA HIS A 304 -13.97 -15.79 -14.78
C HIS A 304 -14.29 -16.91 -15.78
N GLY A 305 -15.15 -16.63 -16.77
CA GLY A 305 -15.58 -17.63 -17.75
C GLY A 305 -16.60 -18.65 -17.22
N GLY A 306 -17.17 -18.45 -16.04
CA GLY A 306 -18.13 -19.38 -15.43
C GLY A 306 -19.32 -18.70 -14.73
N ASP A 307 -20.16 -19.54 -14.14
CA ASP A 307 -21.43 -19.16 -13.52
C ASP A 307 -21.40 -19.19 -11.98
N ALA A 308 -20.26 -19.57 -11.40
CA ALA A 308 -20.07 -19.58 -9.95
C ALA A 308 -19.87 -18.16 -9.39
N ILE A 309 -20.38 -17.93 -8.19
CA ILE A 309 -20.38 -16.63 -7.51
C ILE A 309 -19.91 -16.76 -6.06
N LEU A 310 -19.14 -15.79 -5.62
CA LEU A 310 -18.70 -15.63 -4.23
C LEU A 310 -19.34 -14.36 -3.68
N PHE A 311 -20.10 -14.49 -2.59
CA PHE A 311 -20.93 -13.42 -2.06
C PHE A 311 -21.07 -13.50 -0.54
N PHE A 312 -21.50 -12.39 0.05
CA PHE A 312 -21.80 -12.31 1.47
C PHE A 312 -23.32 -12.22 1.69
N GLU A 313 -23.84 -12.99 2.64
CA GLU A 313 -25.23 -12.88 3.10
C GLU A 313 -25.26 -12.67 4.62
N ASP A 314 -25.20 -13.74 5.41
CA ASP A 314 -24.93 -13.72 6.86
C ASP A 314 -23.48 -14.10 7.19
N ASN A 315 -22.82 -14.73 6.22
CA ASN A 315 -21.44 -15.18 6.20
C ASN A 315 -21.02 -15.30 4.72
N TRP A 316 -19.71 -15.52 4.49
CA TRP A 316 -19.19 -15.67 3.13
C TRP A 316 -19.59 -17.01 2.54
N LYS A 317 -20.09 -16.98 1.30
CA LYS A 317 -20.70 -18.12 0.60
C LYS A 317 -20.18 -18.23 -0.83
N LEU A 318 -20.10 -19.47 -1.32
CA LEU A 318 -19.76 -19.83 -2.69
C LEU A 318 -20.94 -20.62 -3.29
N GLY A 319 -21.47 -20.14 -4.41
CA GLY A 319 -22.72 -20.63 -5.01
C GLY A 319 -22.70 -20.60 -6.54
N SER A 320 -23.79 -21.06 -7.14
CA SER A 320 -24.06 -20.93 -8.58
C SER A 320 -25.09 -19.83 -8.79
N ARG A 321 -24.95 -19.01 -9.84
CA ARG A 321 -25.93 -17.96 -10.16
C ARG A 321 -27.28 -18.52 -10.65
N HIS A 322 -27.31 -19.77 -11.12
CA HIS A 322 -28.47 -20.39 -11.76
C HIS A 322 -29.29 -21.24 -10.80
N GLU A 323 -28.72 -21.59 -9.64
CA GLU A 323 -29.36 -22.38 -8.61
C GLU A 323 -29.56 -21.55 -7.35
N VAL A 324 -30.74 -21.67 -6.75
CA VAL A 324 -31.05 -20.94 -5.51
C VAL A 324 -30.36 -21.65 -4.35
N GLY A 325 -29.14 -21.23 -4.01
CA GLY A 325 -28.39 -21.82 -2.90
C GLY A 325 -26.89 -21.55 -2.91
N TRP A 326 -26.20 -22.11 -1.92
CA TRP A 326 -24.74 -22.05 -1.74
C TRP A 326 -24.23 -23.46 -1.39
N TYR A 327 -22.99 -23.77 -1.77
CA TYR A 327 -22.38 -25.09 -1.59
C TYR A 327 -21.23 -25.06 -0.58
N TYR A 328 -20.52 -23.93 -0.50
CA TYR A 328 -19.46 -23.72 0.47
C TYR A 328 -19.67 -22.41 1.22
N TRP A 329 -19.12 -22.35 2.43
CA TRP A 329 -19.21 -21.19 3.30
C TRP A 329 -17.98 -21.07 4.19
N HIS A 330 -17.76 -19.87 4.73
CA HIS A 330 -16.72 -19.61 5.71
C HIS A 330 -17.29 -19.05 7.01
N PRO A 331 -16.84 -19.52 8.19
CA PRO A 331 -17.41 -19.12 9.48
C PRO A 331 -17.07 -17.69 9.91
N ASN A 332 -16.02 -17.09 9.34
CA ASN A 332 -15.66 -15.70 9.63
C ASN A 332 -16.62 -14.70 8.96
N ALA A 333 -17.78 -14.50 9.57
CA ALA A 333 -18.81 -13.54 9.15
C ALA A 333 -18.38 -12.08 9.32
N ALA A 334 -17.36 -11.79 10.12
CA ALA A 334 -16.87 -10.43 10.36
C ALA A 334 -16.01 -9.89 9.20
N SER A 335 -15.50 -10.77 8.33
CA SER A 335 -14.61 -10.38 7.24
C SER A 335 -15.31 -9.49 6.21
N LYS A 336 -14.62 -8.40 5.80
CA LYS A 336 -15.12 -7.46 4.78
C LYS A 336 -14.82 -7.91 3.35
N THR A 337 -13.88 -8.83 3.18
CA THR A 337 -13.50 -9.49 1.93
C THR A 337 -13.61 -11.02 2.10
N PRO A 338 -13.65 -11.78 1.00
CA PRO A 338 -13.61 -13.24 1.06
C PRO A 338 -12.47 -13.76 1.95
N PRO A 339 -12.74 -14.52 3.01
CA PRO A 339 -11.70 -15.05 3.88
C PRO A 339 -10.79 -16.02 3.12
N THR A 340 -9.48 -15.82 3.22
CA THR A 340 -8.47 -16.72 2.67
C THR A 340 -8.29 -17.96 3.56
N GLY A 341 -7.81 -19.05 2.97
CA GLY A 341 -7.65 -20.34 3.64
C GLY A 341 -8.81 -21.30 3.36
N PRO A 342 -8.93 -22.40 4.13
CA PRO A 342 -9.88 -23.48 3.85
C PRO A 342 -11.32 -23.10 4.19
N TRP A 343 -12.25 -23.48 3.32
CA TRP A 343 -13.68 -23.25 3.48
C TRP A 343 -14.41 -24.53 3.90
N SER A 344 -15.64 -24.36 4.38
CA SER A 344 -16.47 -25.46 4.87
C SER A 344 -17.57 -25.82 3.87
N MET A 345 -17.92 -27.10 3.79
CA MET A 345 -19.06 -27.57 3.00
C MET A 345 -20.38 -27.23 3.67
N ALA A 346 -21.41 -26.98 2.84
CA ALA A 346 -22.78 -26.86 3.29
C ALA A 346 -23.29 -28.21 3.82
N SER A 347 -23.90 -28.18 5.01
CA SER A 347 -24.37 -29.38 5.73
C SER A 347 -25.59 -30.08 5.10
N PHE A 348 -26.20 -29.51 4.06
CA PHE A 348 -27.40 -30.05 3.39
C PHE A 348 -27.11 -31.01 2.21
N PHE A 349 -25.85 -31.13 1.78
CA PHE A 349 -25.44 -32.04 0.70
C PHE A 349 -24.73 -33.27 1.27
N SER A 350 -25.49 -34.14 1.95
CA SER A 350 -25.03 -35.44 2.45
C SER A 350 -25.60 -36.62 1.65
N ASN A 351 -25.99 -36.37 0.39
CA ASN A 351 -26.46 -37.40 -0.52
C ASN A 351 -25.27 -37.97 -1.33
N PRO A 352 -25.02 -39.30 -1.36
CA PRO A 352 -23.87 -39.90 -2.04
C PRO A 352 -23.74 -39.63 -3.55
N GLU A 353 -24.78 -39.10 -4.21
CA GLU A 353 -24.73 -38.72 -5.63
C GLU A 353 -24.15 -37.32 -5.89
N ASN A 354 -23.97 -36.49 -4.85
CA ASN A 354 -23.41 -35.14 -4.92
C ASN A 354 -22.20 -35.00 -4.00
N ASP A 355 -21.16 -35.82 -4.21
CA ASP A 355 -19.90 -35.67 -3.48
C ASP A 355 -19.27 -34.31 -3.84
N MET A 356 -19.05 -33.48 -2.83
CA MET A 356 -18.49 -32.12 -2.94
C MET A 356 -17.13 -32.03 -2.24
N SER A 357 -16.54 -33.19 -1.89
CA SER A 357 -15.29 -33.30 -1.15
C SER A 357 -14.08 -33.36 -2.10
N PRO A 358 -12.94 -32.76 -1.72
CA PRO A 358 -12.71 -31.94 -0.52
C PRO A 358 -13.25 -30.51 -0.67
N ALA A 359 -13.34 -29.80 0.46
CA ALA A 359 -13.72 -28.39 0.47
C ALA A 359 -12.58 -27.51 -0.10
N PRO A 360 -12.91 -26.38 -0.76
CA PRO A 360 -11.90 -25.51 -1.36
C PRO A 360 -11.12 -24.70 -0.33
N SER A 361 -10.01 -24.13 -0.80
CA SER A 361 -9.28 -23.04 -0.17
C SER A 361 -9.38 -21.80 -1.04
N VAL A 362 -9.53 -20.63 -0.42
CA VAL A 362 -9.55 -19.33 -1.09
C VAL A 362 -8.25 -18.60 -0.84
N SER A 363 -7.73 -17.90 -1.84
CA SER A 363 -6.50 -17.11 -1.76
C SER A 363 -6.66 -15.79 -2.49
N GLU A 364 -6.03 -14.73 -2.00
CA GLU A 364 -5.94 -13.45 -2.71
C GLU A 364 -4.95 -13.57 -3.86
N ILE A 365 -5.31 -12.99 -5.01
CA ILE A 365 -4.40 -12.87 -6.16
C ILE A 365 -4.19 -11.38 -6.45
N HIS A 366 -2.93 -10.96 -6.32
CA HIS A 366 -2.47 -9.59 -6.59
C HIS A 366 -1.91 -9.42 -8.02
N GLU A 367 -2.04 -10.43 -8.88
CA GLU A 367 -1.46 -10.47 -10.22
C GLU A 367 -2.52 -10.64 -11.32
N VAL A 368 -2.25 -10.00 -12.47
CA VAL A 368 -2.96 -10.21 -13.74
C VAL A 368 -2.80 -11.68 -14.16
N ILE A 369 -3.91 -12.38 -14.39
CA ILE A 369 -3.93 -13.83 -14.61
C ILE A 369 -3.31 -14.23 -15.95
N GLU A 370 -2.27 -15.05 -15.88
CA GLU A 370 -1.85 -15.95 -16.96
C GLU A 370 -2.66 -17.22 -17.05
N ALA A 371 -3.08 -17.53 -18.27
CA ALA A 371 -3.66 -18.81 -18.63
C ALA A 371 -2.56 -19.77 -19.10
N SER A 372 -2.46 -20.93 -18.47
CA SER A 372 -2.11 -22.21 -19.13
C SER A 372 -2.16 -23.35 -18.10
N GLY A 373 -2.54 -24.58 -18.43
CA GLY A 373 -2.88 -25.16 -19.71
C GLY A 373 -3.10 -26.67 -19.54
N GLY A 374 -3.89 -27.25 -20.44
CA GLY A 374 -3.91 -28.69 -20.68
C GLY A 374 -2.72 -29.14 -21.52
N GLU A 375 -2.15 -30.28 -21.13
CA GLU A 375 -1.15 -31.19 -21.73
C GLU A 375 -0.28 -30.80 -22.94
N VAL A 376 1.02 -31.05 -22.71
CA VAL A 376 2.18 -30.85 -23.57
C VAL A 376 2.19 -31.79 -24.79
N ARG A 377 2.39 -31.21 -25.98
CA ARG A 377 3.16 -31.85 -27.07
C ARG A 377 4.34 -30.96 -27.46
N GLN A 378 5.51 -31.58 -27.50
CA GLN A 378 6.83 -30.97 -27.61
C GLN A 378 6.97 -30.04 -28.84
N GLY A 379 7.38 -28.79 -28.61
CA GLY A 379 7.80 -27.84 -29.65
C GLY A 379 8.47 -26.58 -29.06
N LYS A 380 9.78 -26.47 -29.27
CA LYS A 380 10.71 -25.32 -29.18
C LYS A 380 10.35 -24.10 -28.30
N SER A 381 11.22 -23.89 -27.30
CA SER A 381 11.47 -22.69 -26.48
C SER A 381 11.10 -21.31 -27.09
N SER A 382 10.11 -20.63 -26.49
CA SER A 382 10.20 -19.23 -25.98
C SER A 382 8.92 -18.69 -25.31
N ASP A 383 7.95 -19.51 -24.88
CA ASP A 383 6.65 -19.00 -24.41
C ASP A 383 6.46 -19.21 -22.90
N THR A 384 6.83 -18.23 -22.08
CA THR A 384 6.48 -18.14 -20.65
C THR A 384 6.39 -16.66 -20.25
N ILE A 385 5.31 -16.31 -19.55
CA ILE A 385 5.09 -15.15 -18.67
C ILE A 385 5.23 -13.71 -19.23
N ASP A 386 6.18 -13.45 -20.12
CA ASP A 386 6.41 -12.10 -20.67
C ASP A 386 5.28 -11.60 -21.59
N ASN A 387 4.36 -12.47 -22.00
CA ASN A 387 3.27 -12.13 -22.93
C ASN A 387 2.08 -11.39 -22.31
N MET A 388 2.04 -11.15 -20.98
CA MET A 388 0.94 -10.41 -20.33
C MET A 388 1.32 -9.05 -19.76
N LEU A 389 2.61 -8.75 -19.60
CA LEU A 389 3.07 -7.45 -19.12
C LEU A 389 3.13 -6.45 -20.27
N CYS A 390 2.42 -5.33 -20.14
CA CYS A 390 2.52 -4.23 -21.10
C CYS A 390 3.66 -3.28 -20.72
N GLY A 391 4.65 -3.17 -21.61
CA GLY A 391 5.72 -2.18 -21.49
C GLY A 391 6.60 -2.29 -20.25
N HIS A 392 7.49 -1.33 -20.15
CA HIS A 392 8.47 -1.12 -19.09
C HIS A 392 8.07 0.19 -18.38
N ASP A 393 7.59 0.07 -17.14
CA ASP A 393 7.07 1.15 -16.28
C ASP A 393 8.05 1.56 -15.16
N GLU A 394 9.33 1.26 -15.34
CA GLU A 394 10.40 1.64 -14.44
C GLU A 394 10.61 3.16 -14.39
N GLU A 395 11.22 3.64 -13.30
CA GLU A 395 11.65 5.04 -13.20
C GLU A 395 12.98 5.22 -13.94
N TRP A 396 12.97 6.05 -14.98
CA TRP A 396 14.12 6.23 -15.86
C TRP A 396 15.02 7.38 -15.40
N GLU A 397 16.34 7.18 -15.42
CA GLU A 397 17.31 8.26 -15.14
C GLU A 397 17.19 9.40 -16.15
N ASN A 398 16.90 9.05 -17.42
CA ASN A 398 16.63 10.01 -18.50
C ASN A 398 15.26 9.75 -19.14
N PRO A 399 14.18 10.38 -18.63
CA PRO A 399 12.82 10.19 -19.14
C PRO A 399 12.66 10.59 -20.62
N GLU A 400 13.33 11.64 -21.08
CA GLU A 400 13.24 12.11 -22.48
C GLU A 400 13.80 11.07 -23.47
N GLU A 401 14.85 10.36 -23.07
CA GLU A 401 15.44 9.30 -23.88
C GLU A 401 14.55 8.05 -23.89
N ALA A 402 14.03 7.66 -22.72
CA ALA A 402 13.11 6.53 -22.59
C ALA A 402 11.84 6.73 -23.45
N GLN A 403 11.30 7.95 -23.46
CA GLN A 403 10.06 8.28 -24.19
C GLN A 403 10.16 8.12 -25.72
N LYS A 404 11.37 8.09 -26.29
CA LYS A 404 11.60 7.82 -27.74
C LYS A 404 11.21 6.40 -28.14
N SER A 405 11.17 5.47 -27.19
CA SER A 405 10.81 4.07 -27.42
C SER A 405 9.48 3.70 -26.79
N LYS A 406 8.58 4.67 -26.58
CA LYS A 406 7.26 4.41 -25.99
C LYS A 406 6.37 3.58 -26.93
N CYS A 407 5.57 2.72 -26.33
CA CYS A 407 4.48 2.02 -26.98
C CYS A 407 3.30 2.97 -27.17
N SER A 408 2.71 3.01 -28.36
CA SER A 408 1.61 3.92 -28.67
C SER A 408 0.25 3.46 -28.12
N VAL A 409 0.20 2.29 -27.46
CA VAL A 409 -0.99 1.76 -26.78
C VAL A 409 -0.89 1.96 -25.26
N CYS A 410 0.13 1.40 -24.60
CA CYS A 410 0.27 1.51 -23.13
C CYS A 410 1.08 2.73 -22.67
N LEU A 411 1.70 3.48 -23.60
CA LEU A 411 2.51 4.67 -23.34
C LEU A 411 3.78 4.47 -22.51
N CYS A 412 4.01 3.26 -21.97
CA CYS A 412 5.26 2.84 -21.36
C CYS A 412 6.36 2.59 -22.41
N VAL A 413 7.61 2.48 -21.98
CA VAL A 413 8.71 2.03 -22.85
C VAL A 413 8.37 0.64 -23.40
N ALA A 414 8.49 0.44 -24.71
CA ALA A 414 7.94 -0.73 -25.37
C ALA A 414 8.67 -2.03 -24.99
N ARG A 415 7.97 -2.95 -24.31
CA ARG A 415 8.44 -4.31 -24.04
C ARG A 415 8.29 -5.15 -25.30
N ASP A 416 9.35 -5.85 -25.67
CA ASP A 416 9.40 -6.61 -26.93
C ASP A 416 8.94 -5.78 -28.13
N ALA A 417 9.49 -4.58 -28.25
CA ALA A 417 9.06 -3.58 -29.22
C ALA A 417 8.86 -4.15 -30.64
N LEU A 418 7.69 -3.88 -31.21
CA LEU A 418 7.31 -4.08 -32.59
C LEU A 418 7.23 -2.71 -33.28
N SER A 419 7.67 -2.62 -34.53
CA SER A 419 7.51 -1.45 -35.39
C SER A 419 6.45 -1.75 -36.43
N HIS A 420 5.50 -0.83 -36.59
CA HIS A 420 4.56 -0.84 -37.70
C HIS A 420 5.06 0.05 -38.84
N GLY A 421 4.63 -0.23 -40.07
CA GLY A 421 4.99 0.54 -41.27
C GLY A 421 4.60 2.03 -41.22
N CYS A 422 3.68 2.44 -40.35
CA CYS A 422 3.37 3.85 -40.10
C CYS A 422 4.43 4.58 -39.25
N GLY A 423 5.41 3.87 -38.70
CA GLY A 423 6.48 4.42 -37.86
C GLY A 423 6.21 4.34 -36.35
N GLU A 424 5.06 3.82 -35.95
CA GLU A 424 4.70 3.67 -34.54
C GLU A 424 5.30 2.39 -33.92
N LEU A 425 5.56 2.47 -32.61
CA LEU A 425 6.07 1.37 -31.81
C LEU A 425 4.99 0.80 -30.90
N PHE A 426 5.00 -0.51 -30.74
CA PHE A 426 4.06 -1.23 -29.88
C PHE A 426 4.80 -2.23 -29.01
N CYS A 427 4.28 -2.51 -27.82
CA CYS A 427 4.67 -3.74 -27.14
C CYS A 427 4.09 -4.93 -27.91
N GLU A 428 4.79 -6.05 -27.94
CA GLU A 428 4.28 -7.27 -28.58
C GLU A 428 2.92 -7.67 -28.01
N ALA A 429 2.79 -7.72 -26.67
CA ALA A 429 1.53 -7.99 -25.99
C ALA A 429 0.41 -6.96 -26.29
N CYS A 430 0.74 -5.67 -26.38
CA CYS A 430 -0.24 -4.62 -26.70
C CYS A 430 -0.77 -4.77 -28.13
N TRP A 431 0.13 -5.02 -29.08
CA TRP A 431 -0.24 -5.23 -30.47
C TRP A 431 -1.15 -6.45 -30.63
N MET A 432 -0.77 -7.59 -30.03
CA MET A 432 -1.58 -8.81 -30.11
C MET A 432 -2.99 -8.62 -29.54
N ARG A 433 -3.13 -7.87 -28.45
CA ARG A 433 -4.44 -7.56 -27.85
C ARG A 433 -5.32 -6.73 -28.78
N CYS A 434 -4.76 -5.66 -29.35
CA CYS A 434 -5.51 -4.84 -30.29
C CYS A 434 -5.90 -5.62 -31.55
N GLN A 435 -5.01 -6.47 -32.08
CA GLN A 435 -5.29 -7.29 -33.26
C GLN A 435 -6.38 -8.34 -33.03
N ALA A 436 -6.59 -8.78 -31.78
CA ALA A 436 -7.68 -9.70 -31.44
C ALA A 436 -9.07 -9.03 -31.53
N GLU A 437 -9.14 -7.71 -31.40
CA GLU A 437 -10.39 -6.93 -31.46
C GLU A 437 -10.62 -6.31 -32.85
N ASP A 438 -9.58 -5.76 -33.48
CA ASP A 438 -9.62 -5.16 -34.82
C ASP A 438 -8.30 -5.45 -35.55
N GLU A 439 -8.37 -6.05 -36.75
CA GLU A 439 -7.20 -6.41 -37.58
C GLU A 439 -6.48 -5.20 -38.18
N LYS A 440 -6.68 -3.99 -37.63
CA LYS A 440 -6.07 -2.74 -38.10
C LYS A 440 -5.08 -2.21 -37.08
N CYS A 441 -4.10 -1.44 -37.54
CA CYS A 441 -3.21 -0.72 -36.64
C CYS A 441 -4.01 0.24 -35.72
N PRO A 442 -3.80 0.23 -34.40
CA PRO A 442 -4.52 1.10 -33.46
C PRO A 442 -4.38 2.59 -33.77
N VAL A 443 -3.24 2.99 -34.36
CA VAL A 443 -2.92 4.39 -34.62
C VAL A 443 -3.38 4.82 -36.01
N CYS A 444 -2.89 4.18 -37.08
CA CYS A 444 -3.15 4.64 -38.46
C CYS A 444 -4.38 3.98 -39.11
N ARG A 445 -4.95 2.94 -38.47
CA ARG A 445 -6.11 2.15 -38.96
C ARG A 445 -5.92 1.52 -40.35
N GLN A 446 -4.68 1.28 -40.75
CA GLN A 446 -4.29 0.65 -42.02
C GLN A 446 -3.43 -0.59 -41.76
N ASP A 447 -3.38 -1.48 -42.75
CA ASP A 447 -2.48 -2.64 -42.88
C ASP A 447 -2.15 -3.34 -41.55
N GLY A 448 -3.00 -4.26 -41.08
CA GLY A 448 -2.84 -4.99 -39.82
C GLY A 448 -1.53 -5.76 -39.62
N SER A 449 -1.60 -7.07 -39.48
CA SER A 449 -0.43 -7.92 -39.26
C SER A 449 0.57 -7.96 -40.44
N ALA A 450 0.20 -7.44 -41.61
CA ALA A 450 1.05 -7.44 -42.81
C ALA A 450 2.25 -6.49 -42.74
N ASN A 451 2.15 -5.41 -41.95
CA ASN A 451 3.16 -4.33 -41.90
C ASN A 451 3.77 -4.15 -40.51
N VAL A 452 3.80 -5.20 -39.68
CA VAL A 452 4.41 -5.20 -38.34
C VAL A 452 5.64 -6.12 -38.30
N ALA A 453 6.71 -5.68 -37.65
CA ALA A 453 7.91 -6.49 -37.46
C ALA A 453 8.62 -6.17 -36.14
N PRO A 454 9.41 -7.09 -35.57
CA PRO A 454 10.23 -6.81 -34.39
C PRO A 454 11.19 -5.64 -34.61
N ALA A 455 11.13 -4.65 -33.72
CA ALA A 455 11.97 -3.47 -33.75
C ALA A 455 13.32 -3.74 -33.05
N TYR A 456 14.17 -4.59 -33.63
CA TYR A 456 15.42 -5.04 -32.99
C TYR A 456 16.34 -3.91 -32.53
N ALA A 457 16.40 -2.80 -33.27
CA ALA A 457 17.16 -1.62 -32.89
C ALA A 457 16.60 -0.99 -31.60
N ASN A 458 15.28 -0.83 -31.50
CA ASN A 458 14.61 -0.31 -30.32
C ASN A 458 14.72 -1.28 -29.15
N ARG A 459 14.50 -2.59 -29.35
CA ARG A 459 14.68 -3.61 -28.29
C ARG A 459 16.08 -3.52 -27.66
N ARG A 460 17.13 -3.37 -28.49
CA ARG A 460 18.51 -3.20 -28.00
C ARG A 460 18.71 -1.87 -27.27
N ALA A 461 18.14 -0.78 -27.76
CA ALA A 461 18.24 0.53 -27.12
C ALA A 461 17.53 0.55 -25.76
N ILE A 462 16.33 -0.04 -25.69
CA ILE A 462 15.49 -0.13 -24.48
C ILE A 462 16.23 -0.87 -23.36
N LEU A 463 16.87 -2.00 -23.65
CA LEU A 463 17.65 -2.76 -22.66
C LEU A 463 18.86 -1.99 -22.10
N ASN A 464 19.31 -0.95 -22.79
CA ASN A 464 20.42 -0.09 -22.36
C ASN A 464 19.95 1.21 -21.70
N LEU A 465 18.63 1.45 -21.61
CA LEU A 465 18.11 2.60 -20.87
C LEU A 465 18.49 2.45 -19.40
N MET A 466 18.98 3.55 -18.82
CA MET A 466 19.33 3.61 -17.41
C MET A 466 18.06 3.86 -16.59
N MET A 467 17.82 2.98 -15.63
CA MET A 467 16.73 3.09 -14.66
C MET A 467 17.28 3.32 -13.26
N LEU A 468 16.48 4.00 -12.44
CA LEU A 468 16.74 4.17 -11.03
C LEU A 468 16.34 2.88 -10.29
N CYS A 469 17.14 2.49 -9.31
CA CYS A 469 16.84 1.33 -8.49
C CYS A 469 15.43 1.42 -7.86
N PRO A 470 14.53 0.43 -8.06
CA PRO A 470 13.22 0.38 -7.40
C PRO A 470 13.32 0.33 -5.86
N ASN A 471 14.35 -0.34 -5.33
CA ASN A 471 14.68 -0.37 -3.90
C ASN A 471 15.34 0.94 -3.41
N LYS A 472 15.44 1.92 -4.30
CA LYS A 472 15.98 3.26 -4.10
C LYS A 472 17.36 3.29 -3.43
N CYS A 473 18.21 2.31 -3.75
CA CYS A 473 19.55 2.18 -3.19
C CYS A 473 20.51 3.32 -3.58
N GLY A 474 20.08 4.21 -4.48
CA GLY A 474 20.87 5.34 -5.00
C GLY A 474 21.71 5.01 -6.23
N GLN A 475 21.69 3.77 -6.72
CA GLN A 475 22.34 3.39 -7.98
C GLN A 475 21.36 3.49 -9.15
N SER A 476 21.88 3.93 -10.30
CA SER A 476 21.26 3.71 -11.60
C SER A 476 21.98 2.58 -12.33
N PHE A 477 21.24 1.77 -13.07
CA PHE A 477 21.75 0.63 -13.84
C PHE A 477 20.90 0.43 -15.09
N SER A 478 21.40 -0.32 -16.07
CA SER A 478 20.66 -0.56 -17.30
C SER A 478 19.50 -1.52 -17.06
N LEU A 479 18.41 -1.38 -17.82
CA LEU A 479 17.25 -2.29 -17.71
C LEU A 479 17.63 -3.77 -17.84
N ARG A 480 18.66 -4.09 -18.62
CA ARG A 480 19.24 -5.45 -18.74
C ARG A 480 19.74 -6.02 -17.42
N GLU A 481 20.27 -5.18 -16.53
CA GLU A 481 20.90 -5.56 -15.27
C GLU A 481 19.91 -5.62 -14.10
N LYS A 482 18.64 -5.29 -14.35
CA LYS A 482 17.59 -5.17 -13.33
C LYS A 482 17.49 -6.38 -12.42
N ASP A 483 17.32 -7.58 -12.98
CA ASP A 483 17.12 -8.78 -12.17
C ASP A 483 18.36 -9.12 -11.33
N SER A 484 19.56 -8.97 -11.91
CA SER A 484 20.82 -9.21 -11.21
C SER A 484 21.07 -8.21 -10.09
N HIS A 485 20.73 -6.94 -10.30
CA HIS A 485 20.82 -5.92 -9.26
C HIS A 485 19.83 -6.19 -8.13
N LEU A 486 18.56 -6.44 -8.45
CA LEU A 486 17.50 -6.63 -7.45
C LEU A 486 17.72 -7.88 -6.58
N SER A 487 18.36 -8.94 -7.10
CA SER A 487 18.67 -10.13 -6.30
C SER A 487 19.69 -9.89 -5.19
N GLU A 488 20.53 -8.87 -5.31
CA GLU A 488 21.60 -8.55 -4.36
C GLU A 488 21.37 -7.24 -3.59
N CYS A 489 20.40 -6.43 -4.03
CA CYS A 489 20.09 -5.13 -3.46
C CYS A 489 19.13 -5.25 -2.27
N ALA A 490 19.63 -4.99 -1.07
CA ALA A 490 18.77 -4.83 0.11
C ALA A 490 17.81 -3.62 -0.05
N PRO A 491 16.52 -3.74 0.31
CA PRO A 491 15.59 -2.62 0.34
C PRO A 491 16.09 -1.56 1.33
N ARG A 492 16.13 -0.28 0.94
CA ARG A 492 16.41 0.80 1.90
C ARG A 492 15.24 0.91 2.89
N THR A 493 15.56 1.07 4.17
CA THR A 493 14.57 1.37 5.19
C THR A 493 14.02 2.79 5.01
N ALA A 494 12.77 3.02 5.42
CA ALA A 494 12.06 4.30 5.27
C ALA A 494 12.84 5.52 5.82
N GLN A 495 13.73 5.32 6.81
CA GLN A 495 14.59 6.37 7.36
C GLN A 495 15.57 6.99 6.35
N GLN A 496 15.96 6.27 5.29
CA GLN A 496 16.91 6.77 4.28
C GLN A 496 16.24 7.51 3.11
N HIS A 497 14.90 7.50 3.06
CA HIS A 497 14.06 8.22 2.08
C HIS A 497 13.45 9.51 2.62
N ALA A 498 13.64 9.82 3.90
CA ALA A 498 13.05 10.99 4.53
C ALA A 498 13.55 12.28 3.84
N PRO A 499 12.64 13.13 3.33
CA PRO A 499 13.00 14.47 2.89
C PRO A 499 13.71 15.22 4.02
N VAL A 500 14.82 15.87 3.69
CA VAL A 500 15.55 16.72 4.62
C VAL A 500 15.04 18.15 4.49
N ILE A 501 14.87 18.83 5.62
CA ILE A 501 14.46 20.23 5.64
C ILE A 501 15.70 21.08 5.37
N CYS A 502 15.64 21.95 4.36
CA CYS A 502 16.67 22.97 4.17
C CYS A 502 16.60 23.97 5.33
N GLU A 503 17.65 24.04 6.16
CA GLU A 503 17.70 24.90 7.34
C GLU A 503 17.59 26.41 7.04
N LEU A 504 17.77 26.82 5.77
CA LEU A 504 17.72 28.22 5.37
C LEU A 504 16.33 28.68 4.94
N CYS A 505 15.61 27.90 4.13
CA CYS A 505 14.27 28.29 3.63
C CYS A 505 13.12 27.46 4.19
N GLY A 506 13.41 26.36 4.90
CA GLY A 506 12.39 25.45 5.44
C GLY A 506 11.74 24.55 4.39
N ASP A 507 12.20 24.56 3.13
CA ASP A 507 11.69 23.67 2.09
C ASP A 507 12.10 22.23 2.36
N MET A 508 11.20 21.29 2.10
CA MET A 508 11.52 19.86 2.09
C MET A 508 12.18 19.50 0.77
N VAL A 509 13.38 18.93 0.88
CA VAL A 509 14.20 18.54 -0.25
C VAL A 509 14.48 17.04 -0.12
N PRO A 510 14.42 16.26 -1.20
CA PRO A 510 14.92 14.88 -1.18
C PRO A 510 16.34 14.82 -0.56
N ALA A 511 16.63 13.81 0.26
CA ALA A 511 17.91 13.70 0.97
C ALA A 511 19.13 13.74 0.04
N ASP A 512 18.98 13.27 -1.20
CA ASP A 512 19.95 13.29 -2.29
C ASP A 512 19.95 14.58 -3.13
N GLY A 513 18.94 15.44 -2.97
CA GLY A 513 18.73 16.68 -3.71
C GLY A 513 19.18 17.96 -3.00
N LEU A 514 19.58 17.89 -1.72
CA LEU A 514 19.85 19.07 -0.89
C LEU A 514 20.94 19.99 -1.47
N ALA A 515 22.03 19.42 -1.99
CA ALA A 515 23.12 20.21 -2.58
C ALA A 515 22.65 21.03 -3.80
N ARG A 516 21.86 20.42 -4.69
CA ARG A 516 21.28 21.07 -5.87
C ARG A 516 20.27 22.14 -5.50
N HIS A 517 19.47 21.90 -4.47
CA HIS A 517 18.53 22.89 -3.93
C HIS A 517 19.26 24.14 -3.39
N MET A 518 20.36 23.96 -2.66
CA MET A 518 21.18 25.05 -2.09
C MET A 518 21.72 25.98 -3.18
N GLU A 519 22.15 25.44 -4.32
CA GLU A 519 22.68 26.23 -5.43
C GLU A 519 21.60 26.91 -6.28
N SER A 520 20.43 26.29 -6.40
CA SER A 520 19.37 26.73 -7.33
C SER A 520 18.42 27.78 -6.75
N ASN A 521 18.37 27.95 -5.41
CA ASN A 521 17.37 28.79 -4.73
C ASN A 521 17.92 29.93 -3.84
N PRO A 522 19.03 30.62 -4.19
CA PRO A 522 19.67 31.59 -3.29
C PRO A 522 18.77 32.78 -2.92
N GLY A 523 17.86 33.18 -3.80
CA GLY A 523 16.90 34.26 -3.52
C GLY A 523 15.91 33.92 -2.40
N LYS A 524 15.48 32.65 -2.34
CA LYS A 524 14.52 32.17 -1.33
C LYS A 524 15.21 32.01 0.04
N HIS A 525 16.45 31.51 0.05
CA HIS A 525 17.28 31.47 1.26
C HIS A 525 17.57 32.87 1.81
N MET A 526 17.89 33.83 0.93
CA MET A 526 18.13 35.23 1.33
C MET A 526 16.89 35.87 1.93
N ALA A 527 15.71 35.63 1.34
CA ALA A 527 14.45 36.16 1.84
C ALA A 527 14.09 35.60 3.23
N ALA A 528 14.28 34.29 3.43
CA ALA A 528 14.06 33.64 4.72
C ALA A 528 15.02 34.15 5.81
N LEU A 529 16.31 34.30 5.49
CA LEU A 529 17.29 34.91 6.40
C LEU A 529 16.92 36.35 6.78
N LEU A 530 16.42 37.16 5.84
CA LEU A 530 15.99 38.53 6.12
C LEU A 530 14.76 38.58 7.03
N MET A 531 13.81 37.65 6.88
CA MET A 531 12.68 37.53 7.80
C MET A 531 13.13 37.17 9.22
N GLU A 532 14.08 36.24 9.35
CA GLU A 532 14.59 35.82 10.66
C GLU A 532 15.38 36.92 11.35
N VAL A 533 16.19 37.68 10.60
CA VAL A 533 16.85 38.89 11.13
C VAL A 533 15.82 39.93 11.58
N GLY A 534 14.71 40.09 10.86
CA GLY A 534 13.60 40.96 11.26
C GLY A 534 12.95 40.52 12.57
N ARG A 535 12.71 39.22 12.73
CA ARG A 535 12.14 38.61 13.95
C ARG A 535 13.04 38.82 15.16
N LEU A 536 14.33 38.51 15.03
CA LEU A 536 15.32 38.69 16.10
C LEU A 536 15.47 40.15 16.51
N ARG A 537 15.39 41.10 15.57
CA ARG A 537 15.38 42.54 15.91
C ARG A 537 14.19 42.92 16.77
N SER A 538 13.00 42.41 16.48
CA SER A 538 11.79 42.64 17.26
C SER A 538 11.92 42.06 18.67
N GLU A 539 12.42 40.82 18.82
CA GLU A 539 12.67 40.21 20.13
C GLU A 539 13.69 40.99 20.96
N VAL A 540 14.77 41.47 20.34
CA VAL A 540 15.77 42.30 21.03
C VAL A 540 15.15 43.61 21.55
N VAL A 541 14.23 44.21 20.78
CA VAL A 541 13.50 45.41 21.23
C VAL A 541 12.59 45.08 22.41
N GLU A 542 11.87 43.97 22.37
CA GLU A 542 11.00 43.53 23.44
C GLU A 542 11.78 43.20 24.73
N LEU A 543 12.90 42.48 24.62
CA LEU A 543 13.79 42.16 25.73
C LEU A 543 14.37 43.43 26.36
N LYS A 544 14.79 44.41 25.55
CA LYS A 544 15.26 45.71 26.05
C LYS A 544 14.16 46.46 26.81
N SER A 545 12.92 46.41 26.33
CA SER A 545 11.76 47.00 27.01
C SER A 545 11.51 46.35 28.37
N ARG A 546 11.53 45.02 28.43
CA ARG A 546 11.38 44.26 29.69
C ARG A 546 12.51 44.54 30.68
N LEU A 547 13.75 44.66 30.18
CA LEU A 547 14.91 45.00 31.02
C LEU A 547 14.78 46.41 31.60
N ALA A 548 14.31 47.38 30.81
CA ALA A 548 14.09 48.76 31.25
C ALA A 548 12.98 48.85 32.33
N GLN A 549 11.94 48.02 32.22
CA GLN A 549 10.88 47.92 33.24
C GLN A 549 11.39 47.34 34.56
N HIS A 550 12.33 46.38 34.51
CA HIS A 550 12.94 45.80 35.72
C HIS A 550 14.03 46.68 36.35
N ALA A 551 14.69 47.55 35.58
CA ALA A 551 15.70 48.48 36.10
C ALA A 551 15.09 49.77 36.70
N GLY A 552 13.78 50.00 36.52
CA GLY A 552 13.04 51.15 37.05
C GLY A 552 12.20 50.85 38.31
N ALA A 553 12.25 49.63 38.82
CA ALA A 553 11.71 49.20 40.11
C ALA A 553 12.86 48.97 41.09
#